data_AF-A0A0S8EQ52-F1
#
_entry.id   AF-A0A0S8EQ52-F1
#
_cell.length_a   1.000
_cell.length_b   1.000
_cell.length_c   1.000
_cell.angle_alpha   90.00
_cell.angle_beta   90.00
_cell.angle_gamma   90.00
#
_symmetry.space_group_name_H-M   'P 1'
#
loop_
_entity.id
_entity.type
_entity.pdbx_description
1 polymer ?
#
loop_
_entity_poly.entity_id
_entity_poly.type
_entity_poly.pdbx_seq_one_letter_code
_entity_poly.pdbx_strand_id
1 'polypeptide(L)'
;VYAPTWLGMLAGLLGAVAVVSFGFAWAMRIRRRPKDPVVAAYNKFSRKLAKAGFVREPTEGAKSFAERSAQGVPAQRASIHTITDIYNELRYGEGSKTLLLKFQKLVKEFELSKHSAT
;
A
#
# COMPACT_ATOMS: atom_id res chain seq x y z
N VAL A 1 21.57 -53.84 11.37
CA VAL A 1 20.78 -53.43 10.18
C VAL A 1 21.46 -52.22 9.58
N TYR A 2 22.27 -52.40 8.54
CA TYR A 2 22.92 -51.29 7.84
C TYR A 2 21.84 -50.55 7.05
N ALA A 3 21.59 -49.29 7.40
CA ALA A 3 20.77 -48.45 6.55
C ALA A 3 21.47 -48.36 5.19
N PRO A 4 20.77 -48.57 4.06
CA PRO A 4 21.38 -48.49 2.75
C PRO A 4 22.04 -47.12 2.56
N THR A 5 23.28 -47.08 2.10
CA THR A 5 24.06 -45.83 1.93
C THR A 5 23.31 -44.78 1.08
N TRP A 6 22.53 -45.24 0.09
CA TRP A 6 21.70 -44.37 -0.74
C TRP A 6 20.58 -43.65 0.04
N LEU A 7 20.08 -44.23 1.14
CA LEU A 7 19.03 -43.61 1.97
C LEU A 7 19.59 -42.42 2.74
N GLY A 8 20.83 -42.51 3.24
CA GLY A 8 21.54 -41.39 3.87
C GLY A 8 21.87 -40.28 2.88
N MET A 9 22.27 -40.63 1.66
CA MET A 9 22.51 -39.66 0.58
C MET A 9 21.23 -38.93 0.17
N LEU A 10 20.10 -39.65 0.06
CA LEU A 10 18.79 -39.08 -0.24
C LEU A 10 18.31 -38.13 0.87
N ALA A 11 18.44 -38.55 2.14
CA ALA A 11 18.07 -37.71 3.28
C ALA A 11 18.92 -36.43 3.36
N GLY A 12 20.23 -36.55 3.11
CA GLY A 12 21.13 -35.40 3.03
C GLY A 12 20.76 -34.43 1.90
N LEU A 13 20.44 -34.95 0.71
CA LEU A 13 20.00 -34.16 -0.43
C LEU A 13 18.69 -33.42 -0.14
N LEU A 14 17.69 -34.12 0.40
CA LEU A 14 16.40 -33.52 0.77
C LEU A 14 16.55 -32.46 1.86
N GLY A 15 17.40 -32.72 2.86
CA GLY A 15 17.73 -31.75 3.89
C GLY A 15 18.37 -30.48 3.32
N ALA A 16 19.35 -30.63 2.42
CA ALA A 16 20.00 -29.50 1.76
C ALA A 16 19.00 -28.69 0.90
N VAL A 17 18.15 -29.36 0.12
CA VAL A 17 17.11 -28.72 -0.70
C VAL A 17 16.10 -27.97 0.19
N ALA A 18 15.69 -28.55 1.32
CA ALA A 18 14.77 -27.91 2.25
C ALA A 18 15.38 -26.64 2.86
N VAL A 19 16.65 -26.68 3.28
CA VAL A 19 17.36 -25.52 3.84
C VAL A 19 17.49 -24.39 2.81
N VAL A 20 17.90 -24.72 1.58
CA VAL A 20 18.03 -23.74 0.49
C VAL A 20 16.66 -23.14 0.13
N SER A 21 15.63 -23.98 -0.02
CA SER A 21 14.28 -23.53 -0.37
C SER A 21 13.68 -22.64 0.71
N PHE A 22 13.86 -23.02 1.98
CA PHE A 22 13.39 -22.23 3.12
C PHE A 22 14.15 -20.90 3.23
N GLY A 23 15.49 -20.93 3.10
CA GLY A 23 16.31 -19.72 3.08
C GLY A 23 15.93 -18.78 1.94
N PHE A 24 15.65 -19.31 0.76
CA PHE A 24 15.19 -18.52 -0.39
C PHE A 24 13.80 -17.94 -0.17
N ALA A 25 12.85 -18.73 0.34
CA ALA A 25 11.51 -18.24 0.70
C ALA A 25 11.54 -17.15 1.78
N TRP A 26 12.40 -17.33 2.79
CA TRP A 26 12.62 -16.36 3.87
C TRP A 26 13.27 -15.07 3.34
N ALA A 27 14.30 -15.19 2.52
CA ALA A 27 14.95 -14.05 1.87
C ALA A 27 13.99 -13.29 0.96
N MET A 28 13.14 -13.99 0.18
CA MET A 28 12.08 -13.37 -0.61
C MET A 28 11.05 -12.66 0.27
N ARG A 29 10.68 -13.24 1.42
CA ARG A 29 9.75 -12.63 2.38
C ARG A 29 10.33 -11.36 3.01
N ILE A 30 11.60 -11.36 3.39
CA ILE A 30 12.32 -10.18 3.91
C ILE A 30 12.50 -9.12 2.82
N ARG A 31 12.76 -9.55 1.58
CA ARG A 31 12.88 -8.66 0.41
C ARG A 31 11.56 -8.13 -0.12
N ARG A 32 10.41 -8.58 0.39
CA ARG A 32 9.14 -7.87 0.17
C ARG A 32 9.30 -6.50 0.82
N ARG A 33 9.73 -5.54 0.00
CA ARG A 33 9.90 -4.14 0.38
C ARG A 33 8.69 -3.74 1.23
N PRO A 34 8.87 -3.12 2.39
CA PRO A 34 7.74 -2.60 3.14
C PRO A 34 6.89 -1.81 2.15
N LYS A 35 5.60 -2.18 2.03
CA LYS A 35 4.66 -1.47 1.15
C LYS A 35 4.88 0.01 1.44
N ASP A 36 5.27 0.77 0.42
CA ASP A 36 5.57 2.18 0.56
C ASP A 36 4.45 2.82 1.39
N PRO A 37 4.75 3.30 2.62
CA PRO A 37 3.71 3.72 3.56
C PRO A 37 2.90 4.89 3.01
N VAL A 38 3.49 5.69 2.10
CA VAL A 38 2.81 6.76 1.37
C VAL A 38 1.77 6.15 0.44
N VAL A 39 2.18 5.19 -0.41
CA VAL A 39 1.27 4.51 -1.35
C VAL A 39 0.18 3.72 -0.62
N ALA A 40 0.51 3.05 0.49
CA ALA A 40 -0.46 2.30 1.28
C ALA A 40 -1.55 3.21 1.86
N ALA A 41 -1.16 4.38 2.40
CA ALA A 41 -2.10 5.37 2.92
C ALA A 41 -2.91 6.02 1.77
N TYR A 42 -2.29 6.40 0.65
CA TYR A 42 -3.03 6.93 -0.49
C TYR A 42 -4.05 5.93 -1.05
N ASN A 43 -3.70 4.65 -1.14
CA ASN A 43 -4.65 3.60 -1.53
C ASN A 43 -5.82 3.47 -0.55
N LYS A 44 -5.60 3.73 0.75
CA LYS A 44 -6.70 3.77 1.74
C LYS A 44 -7.64 4.94 1.46
N PHE A 45 -7.09 6.11 1.15
CA PHE A 45 -7.86 7.27 0.73
C PHE A 45 -8.65 7.00 -0.56
N SER A 46 -8.02 6.46 -1.61
CA SER A 46 -8.72 6.08 -2.86
C SER A 46 -9.83 5.07 -2.61
N ARG A 47 -9.64 4.10 -1.71
CA ARG A 47 -10.71 3.16 -1.30
C ARG A 47 -11.87 3.84 -0.58
N LYS A 48 -11.62 4.90 0.20
CA LYS A 48 -12.70 5.69 0.81
C LYS A 48 -13.50 6.38 -0.30
N LEU A 49 -12.84 7.07 -1.23
CA LEU A 49 -13.48 7.71 -2.39
C LEU A 49 -14.23 6.74 -3.31
N ALA A 50 -13.73 5.52 -3.47
CA ALA A 50 -14.40 4.46 -4.24
C ALA A 50 -15.77 4.10 -3.65
N LYS A 51 -15.99 4.27 -2.33
CA LYS A 51 -17.32 4.08 -1.71
C LYS A 51 -18.35 5.11 -2.19
N ALA A 52 -17.92 6.27 -2.68
CA ALA A 52 -18.76 7.27 -3.32
C ALA A 52 -18.77 7.15 -4.86
N GLY A 53 -18.25 6.05 -5.42
CA GLY A 53 -18.23 5.81 -6.87
C GLY A 53 -16.99 6.33 -7.60
N PHE A 54 -16.04 6.94 -6.89
CA PHE A 54 -14.81 7.45 -7.50
C PHE A 54 -13.68 6.42 -7.41
N VAL A 55 -13.63 5.53 -8.40
CA VAL A 55 -12.50 4.60 -8.60
C VAL A 55 -11.41 5.31 -9.38
N ARG A 56 -10.15 5.14 -8.95
CA ARG A 56 -8.98 5.69 -9.64
C ARG A 56 -8.55 4.76 -10.77
N GLU A 57 -8.38 5.31 -11.97
CA GLU A 57 -7.87 4.54 -13.12
C GLU A 57 -6.35 4.33 -13.03
N PRO A 58 -5.79 3.24 -13.59
CA PRO A 58 -4.35 2.97 -13.54
C PRO A 58 -3.50 4.04 -14.24
N THR A 59 -4.03 4.62 -15.32
CA THR A 59 -3.38 5.67 -16.10
C THR A 59 -3.64 7.08 -15.54
N GLU A 60 -4.54 7.20 -14.56
CA GLU A 60 -4.94 8.49 -13.99
C GLU A 60 -3.96 8.93 -12.89
N GLY A 61 -3.41 10.12 -13.08
CA GLY A 61 -2.56 10.78 -12.09
C GLY A 61 -3.33 11.13 -10.82
N ALA A 62 -2.60 11.27 -9.71
CA ALA A 62 -3.19 11.60 -8.41
C ALA A 62 -3.94 12.95 -8.44
N LYS A 63 -3.41 13.95 -9.16
CA LYS A 63 -4.02 15.27 -9.31
C LYS A 63 -5.34 15.21 -10.10
N SER A 64 -5.36 14.58 -11.27
CA SER A 64 -6.57 14.42 -12.09
C SER A 64 -7.66 13.65 -11.36
N PHE A 65 -7.28 12.57 -10.65
CA PHE A 65 -8.21 11.83 -9.79
C PHE A 65 -8.80 12.70 -8.67
N ALA A 66 -7.98 13.54 -8.04
CA ALA A 66 -8.42 14.46 -6.99
C ALA A 66 -9.38 15.51 -7.53
N GLU A 67 -9.08 16.12 -8.68
CA GLU A 67 -9.96 17.11 -9.32
C GLU A 67 -11.32 16.50 -9.65
N ARG A 68 -11.34 15.32 -10.28
CA ARG A 68 -12.57 14.60 -10.63
C ARG A 68 -13.39 14.21 -9.39
N SER A 69 -12.76 13.61 -8.39
CA SER A 69 -13.47 13.20 -7.16
C SER A 69 -13.93 14.40 -6.32
N ALA A 70 -13.18 15.50 -6.30
CA ALA A 70 -13.57 16.73 -5.62
C ALA A 70 -14.75 17.47 -6.28
N GLN A 71 -14.92 17.33 -7.60
CA GLN A 71 -16.13 17.81 -8.28
C GLN A 71 -17.36 17.02 -7.88
N GLY A 72 -17.23 15.71 -7.70
CA GLY A 72 -18.33 14.84 -7.31
C GLY A 72 -18.68 14.84 -5.81
N VAL A 73 -17.77 15.31 -4.95
CA VAL A 73 -18.05 15.49 -3.52
C VAL A 73 -17.57 16.87 -3.03
N PRO A 74 -18.27 17.97 -3.38
CA PRO A 74 -17.81 19.34 -3.13
C PRO A 74 -17.53 19.65 -1.65
N ALA A 75 -18.28 19.06 -0.73
CA ALA A 75 -18.11 19.26 0.71
C ALA A 75 -16.73 18.78 1.23
N GLN A 76 -16.08 17.85 0.51
CA GLN A 76 -14.77 17.29 0.87
C GLN A 76 -13.66 17.78 -0.07
N ARG A 77 -13.95 18.68 -1.02
CA ARG A 77 -13.00 19.19 -2.04
C ARG A 77 -11.68 19.64 -1.41
N ALA A 78 -11.74 20.51 -0.40
CA ALA A 78 -10.53 21.03 0.24
C ALA A 78 -9.66 19.91 0.84
N SER A 79 -10.29 18.93 1.51
CA SER A 79 -9.58 17.79 2.10
C SER A 79 -8.98 16.87 1.03
N ILE A 80 -9.70 16.61 -0.07
CA ILE A 80 -9.23 15.80 -1.20
C ILE A 80 -7.98 16.43 -1.83
N HIS A 81 -7.98 17.74 -2.08
CA HIS A 81 -6.81 18.45 -2.58
C HIS A 81 -5.66 18.40 -1.58
N THR A 82 -5.90 18.73 -0.32
CA THR A 82 -4.86 18.73 0.74
C THR A 82 -4.17 17.37 0.85
N ILE A 83 -4.93 16.28 0.87
CA ILE A 83 -4.40 14.92 0.95
C ILE A 83 -3.57 14.60 -0.30
N THR A 84 -4.02 15.02 -1.48
CA THR A 84 -3.34 14.77 -2.76
C THR A 84 -2.05 15.57 -2.91
N ASP A 85 -2.04 16.82 -2.44
CA ASP A 85 -0.84 17.67 -2.48
C ASP A 85 0.24 17.11 -1.56
N ILE A 86 -0.12 16.73 -0.33
CA ILE A 86 0.81 16.06 0.60
C ILE A 86 1.30 14.72 0.02
N TYR A 87 0.44 13.97 -0.67
CA TYR A 87 0.87 12.74 -1.36
C TYR A 87 1.92 13.03 -2.43
N ASN A 88 1.70 14.05 -3.27
CA ASN A 88 2.65 14.42 -4.32
C ASN A 88 3.97 14.90 -3.72
N GLU A 89 3.94 15.69 -2.65
CA GLU A 89 5.14 16.14 -1.93
C GLU A 89 5.91 14.96 -1.32
N LEU A 90 5.20 14.00 -0.70
CA LEU A 90 5.83 12.80 -0.15
C LEU A 90 6.39 11.86 -1.23
N ARG A 91 5.80 11.84 -2.43
CA ARG A 91 6.14 10.90 -3.50
C ARG A 91 7.20 11.42 -4.47
N TYR A 92 7.15 12.72 -4.76
CA TYR A 92 7.97 13.35 -5.80
C TYR A 92 8.82 14.52 -5.26
N GLY A 93 8.60 14.96 -4.02
CA GLY A 93 9.39 16.01 -3.37
C GLY A 93 10.24 15.48 -2.21
N GLU A 94 10.62 16.39 -1.30
CA GLU A 94 11.41 16.09 -0.12
C GLU A 94 10.50 15.64 1.05
N GLY A 95 10.04 14.39 0.96
CA GLY A 95 9.19 13.81 1.99
C GLY A 95 9.89 13.72 3.36
N SER A 96 9.19 14.14 4.42
CA SER A 96 9.65 13.97 5.81
C SER A 96 8.79 12.98 6.58
N LYS A 97 9.37 12.36 7.63
CA LYS A 97 8.62 11.45 8.53
C LYS A 97 7.44 12.17 9.20
N THR A 98 7.61 13.44 9.57
CA THR A 98 6.55 14.27 10.16
C THR A 98 5.41 14.49 9.17
N LEU A 99 5.73 14.79 7.90
CA LEU A 99 4.74 14.97 6.85
C LEU A 99 3.99 13.65 6.56
N LEU A 100 4.68 12.51 6.60
CA LEU A 100 4.05 11.19 6.47
C LEU A 100 3.05 10.92 7.60
N LEU A 101 3.39 11.25 8.85
CA LEU A 101 2.48 11.07 9.98
C LEU A 101 1.25 11.98 9.86
N LYS A 102 1.44 13.25 9.45
CA LYS A 102 0.35 14.18 9.14
C LYS A 102 -0.55 13.63 8.03
N PHE A 103 0.04 13.13 6.95
CA PHE A 103 -0.68 12.52 5.84
C PHE A 103 -1.53 11.32 6.30
N GLN A 104 -0.94 10.40 7.06
CA GLN A 104 -1.64 9.22 7.58
C GLN A 104 -2.79 9.62 8.51
N LYS A 105 -2.61 10.65 9.34
CA LYS A 105 -3.66 11.20 10.20
C LYS A 105 -4.81 11.77 9.37
N LEU A 106 -4.52 12.62 8.40
CA LEU A 106 -5.54 13.20 7.50
C LEU A 106 -6.32 12.13 6.74
N VAL A 107 -5.64 11.12 6.18
CA VAL A 107 -6.29 9.98 5.51
C VAL A 107 -7.15 9.17 6.47
N LYS A 108 -6.72 9.02 7.73
CA LYS A 108 -7.49 8.31 8.76
C LYS A 108 -8.77 9.08 9.10
N GLU A 109 -8.67 10.38 9.30
CA GLU A 109 -9.77 11.29 9.68
C GLU A 109 -10.69 11.66 8.51
N PHE A 110 -10.22 11.50 7.26
CA PHE A 110 -11.02 11.76 6.07
C PHE A 110 -12.22 10.82 6.02
N GLU A 111 -13.40 11.32 6.31
CA GLU A 111 -14.65 10.60 6.14
C GLU A 111 -15.49 11.28 5.07
N LEU A 112 -16.06 10.48 4.17
CA LEU A 112 -17.12 10.94 3.29
C LEU A 112 -18.33 11.14 4.18
N SER A 113 -18.58 12.36 4.64
CA SER A 113 -19.71 12.62 5.52
C SER A 113 -21.00 12.21 4.80
N LYS A 114 -21.82 11.39 5.45
CA LYS A 114 -23.22 11.13 5.03
C LYS A 114 -24.12 12.33 5.34
N HIS A 115 -23.63 13.57 5.21
CA HIS A 115 -24.47 14.75 5.46
C HIS A 115 -25.15 15.18 4.16
N SER A 116 -26.15 14.41 3.78
CA SER A 116 -27.26 14.80 2.89
C SER A 116 -28.39 13.79 3.08
N ALA A 117 -28.97 13.76 4.28
CA ALA A 117 -30.32 13.27 4.48
C ALA A 117 -30.93 14.07 5.63
N THR A 118 -31.97 14.81 5.27
CA THR A 118 -32.91 15.61 6.08
C THR A 118 -32.37 16.84 6.79
#